data_AF-A0A383BLH8-F1
#
_entry.id   AF-A0A383BLH8-F1
#
_cell.length_a   1.000
_cell.length_b   1.000
_cell.length_c   1.000
_cell.angle_alpha   90.00
_cell.angle_beta   90.00
_cell.angle_gamma   90.00
#
_symmetry.space_group_name_H-M   'P 1'
#
loop_
_entity.id
_entity.type
_entity.pdbx_description
1 polymer ?
#
loop_
_entity_poly.entity_id
_entity_poly.type
_entity_poly.pdbx_seq_one_letter_code
_entity_poly.pdbx_strand_id
1 'polypeptide(L)'
;MIKVLTTSDSLELKILIGIEAASEGLAMARERGVATTYEGIAGARSMSEWSDVRIVFDATSAGAHQHHNEVCQQDGKQMVDLTPAAIGPYCVPVVNLEDHLAESNVNMVTCGGQATIPIIAAVRSVADSVPYAEIVASVSSRSAGPGTRANIDEFTITTAKGLEVVGGADLGKAIIVLNPAEPPMIMRDTVYTLSIGAE
;
A
#
# COMPACT_ATOMS: atom_id res chain seq x y z
N MET A 1 11.70 -0.25 -4.53
CA MET A 1 13.02 -0.29 -5.20
C MET A 1 13.36 -1.66 -5.75
N ILE A 2 13.75 -2.65 -4.93
CA ILE A 2 14.32 -3.92 -5.44
C ILE A 2 13.43 -4.61 -6.48
N LYS A 3 12.13 -4.76 -6.21
CA LYS A 3 11.16 -5.33 -7.18
C LYS A 3 11.20 -4.63 -8.54
N VAL A 4 11.23 -3.29 -8.55
CA VAL A 4 11.32 -2.53 -9.81
C VAL A 4 12.62 -2.86 -10.55
N LEU A 5 13.76 -2.86 -9.85
CA LEU A 5 15.07 -3.12 -10.45
C LEU A 5 15.25 -4.55 -10.95
N THR A 6 14.61 -5.55 -10.31
CA THR A 6 14.87 -6.97 -10.59
C THR A 6 13.79 -7.66 -11.40
N THR A 7 12.56 -7.14 -11.44
CA THR A 7 11.43 -7.85 -12.05
C THR A 7 10.56 -7.00 -12.98
N SER A 8 10.85 -5.71 -13.16
CA SER A 8 10.02 -4.87 -14.02
C SER A 8 10.62 -4.71 -15.41
N ASP A 9 9.85 -5.06 -16.44
CA ASP A 9 10.17 -4.77 -17.83
C ASP A 9 9.51 -3.46 -18.34
N SER A 10 8.72 -2.80 -17.49
CA SER A 10 7.91 -1.64 -17.86
C SER A 10 8.17 -0.39 -17.02
N LEU A 11 8.91 -0.52 -15.90
CA LEU A 11 9.26 0.58 -15.02
C LEU A 11 10.78 0.68 -14.88
N GLU A 12 11.28 1.91 -14.97
CA GLU A 12 12.66 2.25 -14.65
C GLU A 12 12.67 3.09 -13.36
N LEU A 13 13.44 2.69 -12.35
CA LEU A 13 13.54 3.46 -11.10
C LEU A 13 14.53 4.61 -11.27
N LYS A 14 14.01 5.85 -11.33
CA LYS A 14 14.83 7.06 -11.46
C LYS A 14 15.37 7.59 -10.14
N ILE A 15 14.52 7.68 -9.11
CA ILE A 15 14.86 8.34 -7.84
C ILE A 15 14.36 7.50 -6.66
N LEU A 16 15.17 7.37 -5.62
CA LEU A 16 14.71 6.98 -4.27
C LEU A 16 14.77 8.20 -3.34
N ILE A 17 13.63 8.53 -2.73
CA ILE A 17 13.44 9.74 -1.92
C ILE A 17 13.34 9.32 -0.45
N GLY A 18 14.09 9.99 0.42
CA GLY A 18 13.98 9.85 1.87
C GLY A 18 14.11 11.19 2.58
N ILE A 19 14.11 11.14 3.91
CA ILE A 19 14.30 12.31 4.80
C ILE A 19 15.47 12.16 5.77
N GLU A 20 16.15 11.01 5.75
CA GLU A 20 17.27 10.68 6.63
C GLU A 20 18.50 10.31 5.78
N ALA A 21 19.55 11.13 5.83
CA ALA A 21 20.76 10.94 5.03
C ALA A 21 21.43 9.56 5.27
N ALA A 22 21.34 9.06 6.51
CA ALA A 22 21.91 7.79 6.95
C ALA A 22 21.01 6.57 6.68
N SER A 23 19.88 6.74 6.00
CA SER A 23 18.95 5.64 5.68
C SER A 23 19.64 4.53 4.89
N GLU A 24 19.53 3.29 5.38
CA GLU A 24 20.01 2.09 4.68
C GLU A 24 19.41 1.96 3.28
N GLY A 25 18.13 2.32 3.11
CA GLY A 25 17.46 2.30 1.80
C GLY A 25 18.12 3.23 0.79
N LEU A 26 18.51 4.44 1.21
CA LEU A 26 19.23 5.39 0.36
C LEU A 26 20.66 4.91 0.05
N ALA A 27 21.36 4.29 1.01
CA ALA A 27 22.66 3.69 0.75
C ALA A 27 22.57 2.57 -0.30
N MET A 28 21.58 1.68 -0.15
CA MET A 28 21.31 0.57 -1.06
C MET A 28 20.96 1.05 -2.49
N ALA A 29 20.24 2.16 -2.61
CA ALA A 29 19.94 2.79 -3.91
C ALA A 29 21.20 3.34 -4.58
N ARG A 30 22.05 4.07 -3.84
CA ARG A 30 23.32 4.61 -4.37
C ARG A 30 24.26 3.52 -4.87
N GLU A 31 24.38 2.42 -4.14
CA GLU A 31 25.17 1.24 -4.56
C GLU A 31 24.71 0.64 -5.89
N ARG A 32 23.44 0.85 -6.25
CA ARG A 32 22.81 0.35 -7.48
C ARG A 32 22.70 1.42 -8.56
N GLY A 33 23.35 2.57 -8.39
CA GLY A 33 23.35 3.67 -9.36
C GLY A 33 22.00 4.40 -9.47
N VAL A 34 21.11 4.26 -8.50
CA VAL A 34 19.82 4.98 -8.46
C VAL A 34 20.06 6.34 -7.83
N ALA A 35 19.51 7.41 -8.43
CA ALA A 35 19.61 8.75 -7.88
C ALA A 35 18.88 8.83 -6.53
N THR A 36 19.43 9.57 -5.57
CA THR A 36 18.85 9.64 -4.22
C THR A 36 18.83 11.06 -3.68
N THR A 37 17.84 11.35 -2.84
CA THR A 37 17.83 12.56 -2.01
C THR A 37 17.32 12.24 -0.61
N TYR A 38 17.83 12.96 0.39
CA TYR A 38 17.33 12.95 1.77
C TYR A 38 16.59 14.25 2.12
N GLU A 39 16.35 15.13 1.15
CA GLU A 39 15.69 16.43 1.33
C GLU A 39 14.18 16.33 1.04
N GLY A 40 13.62 15.12 1.09
CA GLY A 40 12.21 14.85 0.82
C GLY A 40 11.79 15.17 -0.62
N ILE A 41 10.48 15.33 -0.81
CA ILE A 41 9.90 15.57 -2.14
C ILE A 41 10.35 16.91 -2.76
N ALA A 42 10.63 17.92 -1.94
CA ALA A 42 11.12 19.21 -2.41
C ALA A 42 12.54 19.09 -3.02
N GLY A 43 13.41 18.32 -2.36
CA GLY A 43 14.72 17.96 -2.91
C GLY A 43 14.59 17.19 -4.22
N ALA A 44 13.68 16.20 -4.25
CA ALA A 44 13.44 15.40 -5.46
C ALA A 44 12.99 16.27 -6.63
N ARG A 45 12.06 17.21 -6.40
CA ARG A 45 11.55 18.15 -7.42
C ARG A 45 12.65 19.05 -8.02
N SER A 46 13.75 19.24 -7.31
CA SER A 46 14.90 20.04 -7.76
C SER A 46 15.93 19.22 -8.54
N MET A 47 15.78 17.89 -8.61
CA MET A 47 16.68 17.01 -9.37
C MET A 47 16.30 16.98 -10.85
N SER A 48 17.30 16.86 -11.73
CA SER A 48 17.08 16.71 -13.18
C SER A 48 16.18 15.51 -13.53
N GLU A 49 16.37 14.42 -12.81
CA GLU A 49 15.70 13.13 -13.00
C GLU A 49 14.19 13.22 -12.77
N TRP A 50 13.72 14.21 -12.00
CA TRP A 50 12.30 14.38 -11.67
C TRP A 50 11.44 14.64 -12.91
N SER A 51 12.01 15.30 -13.93
CA SER A 51 11.33 15.58 -15.19
C SER A 51 10.92 14.31 -15.94
N ASP A 52 11.68 13.23 -15.81
CA ASP A 52 11.42 11.93 -16.45
C ASP A 52 10.48 11.03 -15.62
N VAL A 53 10.21 11.38 -14.35
CA VAL A 53 9.35 10.58 -13.47
C VAL A 53 7.88 10.75 -13.86
N ARG A 54 7.20 9.64 -14.17
CA ARG A 54 5.76 9.62 -14.47
C ARG A 54 4.89 9.07 -13.33
N ILE A 55 5.43 8.13 -12.57
CA ILE A 55 4.72 7.43 -11.48
C ILE A 55 5.57 7.53 -10.21
N VAL A 56 4.94 7.87 -9.09
CA VAL A 56 5.55 7.96 -7.77
C VAL A 56 4.86 6.98 -6.82
N PHE A 57 5.65 6.09 -6.23
CA PHE A 57 5.19 5.14 -5.21
C PHE A 57 5.46 5.73 -3.82
N ASP A 58 4.42 6.03 -3.06
CA ASP A 58 4.56 6.59 -1.73
C ASP A 58 4.48 5.51 -0.66
N ALA A 59 5.60 5.27 0.02
CA ALA A 59 5.71 4.32 1.13
C ALA A 59 6.18 5.01 2.42
N THR A 60 5.74 6.26 2.64
CA THR A 60 6.11 7.06 3.81
C THR A 60 5.11 6.89 4.96
N SER A 61 4.15 7.79 5.12
CA SER A 61 3.10 7.76 6.14
C SER A 61 1.82 8.40 5.61
N ALA A 62 0.68 8.08 6.25
CA ALA A 62 -0.61 8.59 5.81
C ALA A 62 -0.66 10.13 5.84
N GLY A 63 -0.13 10.75 6.90
CA GLY A 63 -0.09 12.20 7.04
C GLY A 63 0.82 12.91 6.04
N ALA A 64 1.88 12.26 5.56
CA ALA A 64 2.78 12.86 4.56
C ALA A 64 2.21 12.74 3.14
N HIS A 65 1.45 11.68 2.86
CA HIS A 65 0.96 11.36 1.53
C HIS A 65 0.11 12.47 0.91
N GLN A 66 -0.70 13.17 1.70
CA GLN A 66 -1.52 14.28 1.20
C GLN A 66 -0.66 15.37 0.54
N HIS A 67 0.40 15.81 1.23
CA HIS A 67 1.33 16.80 0.69
C HIS A 67 2.09 16.27 -0.53
N HIS A 68 2.54 15.01 -0.47
CA HIS A 68 3.23 14.40 -1.61
C HIS A 68 2.34 14.34 -2.85
N ASN A 69 1.08 13.96 -2.68
CA ASN A 69 0.10 13.94 -3.75
C ASN A 69 -0.08 15.35 -4.34
N GLU A 70 -0.30 16.37 -3.53
CA GLU A 70 -0.45 17.75 -4.02
C GLU A 70 0.72 18.19 -4.92
N VAL A 71 1.96 17.93 -4.51
CA VAL A 71 3.17 18.24 -5.29
C VAL A 71 3.23 17.42 -6.59
N CYS A 72 2.97 16.12 -6.52
CA CYS A 72 3.00 15.24 -7.69
C CYS A 72 1.91 15.57 -8.71
N GLN A 73 0.70 15.92 -8.26
CA GLN A 73 -0.41 16.32 -9.14
C GLN A 73 -0.09 17.64 -9.88
N GLN A 74 0.55 18.61 -9.19
CA GLN A 74 0.99 19.85 -9.83
C GLN A 74 1.99 19.61 -10.98
N ASP A 75 2.78 18.54 -10.87
CA ASP A 75 3.79 18.16 -11.86
C ASP A 75 3.29 17.06 -12.82
N GLY A 76 1.99 16.75 -12.82
CA GLY A 76 1.35 15.79 -13.72
C GLY A 76 1.78 14.34 -13.51
N LYS A 77 2.13 13.96 -12.28
CA LYS A 77 2.63 12.62 -11.93
C LYS A 77 1.53 11.77 -11.29
N GLN A 78 1.45 10.51 -11.68
CA GLN A 78 0.55 9.54 -11.07
C GLN A 78 1.11 9.07 -9.72
N MET A 79 0.26 8.97 -8.71
CA MET A 79 0.60 8.47 -7.38
C MET A 79 0.07 7.05 -7.17
N VAL A 80 0.93 6.18 -6.65
CA VAL A 80 0.53 4.90 -6.06
C VAL A 80 0.80 4.99 -4.58
N ASP A 81 -0.26 5.06 -3.79
CA ASP A 81 -0.21 5.20 -2.34
C ASP A 81 -0.14 3.82 -1.67
N LEU A 82 1.00 3.51 -1.04
CA LEU A 82 1.19 2.30 -0.24
C LEU A 82 0.96 2.56 1.25
N THR A 83 0.58 3.78 1.63
CA THR A 83 0.19 4.17 2.97
C THR A 83 -1.32 3.97 3.17
N PRO A 84 -1.83 4.03 4.41
CA PRO A 84 -3.27 3.98 4.64
C PRO A 84 -3.94 5.37 4.54
N ALA A 85 -3.39 6.34 3.79
CA ALA A 85 -3.99 7.68 3.67
C ALA A 85 -5.35 7.67 2.95
N ALA A 86 -5.51 6.77 1.97
CA ALA A 86 -6.79 6.51 1.29
C ALA A 86 -7.44 7.75 0.65
N ILE A 87 -6.65 8.63 0.03
CA ILE A 87 -7.18 9.82 -0.67
C ILE A 87 -7.66 9.51 -2.10
N GLY A 88 -7.08 8.50 -2.75
CA GLY A 88 -7.54 7.94 -4.02
C GLY A 88 -8.37 6.67 -3.81
N PRO A 89 -9.04 6.16 -4.86
CA PRO A 89 -9.79 4.90 -4.77
C PRO A 89 -8.90 3.71 -4.40
N TYR A 90 -9.51 2.75 -3.72
CA TYR A 90 -8.84 1.50 -3.33
C TYR A 90 -8.65 0.59 -4.54
N CYS A 91 -7.41 0.14 -4.76
CA CYS A 91 -7.05 -0.81 -5.80
C CYS A 91 -6.54 -2.11 -5.19
N VAL A 92 -7.25 -3.21 -5.45
CA VAL A 92 -6.80 -4.58 -5.23
C VAL A 92 -6.74 -5.24 -6.61
N PRO A 93 -5.54 -5.42 -7.20
CA PRO A 93 -5.43 -5.66 -8.63
C PRO A 93 -6.23 -6.84 -9.18
N VAL A 94 -6.33 -7.93 -8.42
CA VAL A 94 -7.09 -9.13 -8.82
C VAL A 94 -8.60 -8.98 -8.71
N VAL A 95 -9.09 -7.84 -8.20
CA VAL A 95 -10.51 -7.53 -8.03
C VAL A 95 -10.94 -6.39 -8.96
N ASN A 96 -10.21 -5.26 -8.95
CA ASN A 96 -10.68 -4.01 -9.58
C ASN A 96 -9.57 -3.16 -10.25
N LEU A 97 -8.51 -3.77 -10.79
CA LEU A 97 -7.43 -3.02 -11.45
C LEU A 97 -7.94 -2.11 -12.59
N GLU A 98 -8.76 -2.68 -13.47
CA GLU A 98 -9.24 -2.02 -14.69
C GLU A 98 -10.06 -0.76 -14.39
N ASP A 99 -10.71 -0.71 -13.22
CA ASP A 99 -11.57 0.40 -12.81
C ASP A 99 -10.79 1.69 -12.51
N HIS A 100 -9.48 1.59 -12.24
CA HIS A 100 -8.68 2.70 -11.71
C HIS A 100 -7.43 3.02 -12.54
N LEU A 101 -7.31 2.49 -13.76
CA LEU A 101 -6.13 2.72 -14.61
C LEU A 101 -5.91 4.20 -14.98
N ALA A 102 -6.98 4.98 -15.04
CA ALA A 102 -6.94 6.41 -15.39
C ALA A 102 -6.79 7.34 -14.17
N GLU A 103 -6.82 6.80 -12.95
CA GLU A 103 -6.77 7.59 -11.73
C GLU A 103 -5.36 8.16 -11.51
N SER A 104 -5.29 9.45 -11.19
CA SER A 104 -4.02 10.12 -10.94
C SER A 104 -3.46 9.80 -9.55
N ASN A 105 -4.26 9.19 -8.67
CA ASN A 105 -3.85 8.65 -7.38
C ASN A 105 -4.67 7.39 -7.10
N VAL A 106 -4.00 6.26 -6.81
CA VAL A 106 -4.65 5.02 -6.35
C VAL A 106 -4.08 4.60 -5.00
N ASN A 107 -4.93 4.10 -4.11
CA ASN A 107 -4.53 3.59 -2.80
C ASN A 107 -4.50 2.06 -2.77
N MET A 108 -3.38 1.50 -2.31
CA MET A 108 -3.15 0.05 -2.26
C MET A 108 -3.70 -0.60 -0.98
N VAL A 109 -4.60 0.08 -0.27
CA VAL A 109 -5.19 -0.35 1.01
C VAL A 109 -4.09 -0.57 2.05
N THR A 110 -3.83 -1.83 2.40
CA THR A 110 -2.81 -2.26 3.36
C THR A 110 -2.30 -3.63 2.94
N CYS A 111 -1.20 -4.11 3.55
CA CYS A 111 -0.76 -5.49 3.33
C CYS A 111 -1.82 -6.52 3.73
N GLY A 112 -2.56 -6.30 4.83
CA GLY A 112 -3.67 -7.16 5.23
C GLY A 112 -4.82 -7.11 4.22
N GLY A 113 -5.16 -5.93 3.72
CA GLY A 113 -6.18 -5.75 2.68
C GLY A 113 -5.83 -6.49 1.39
N GLN A 114 -4.62 -6.32 0.87
CA GLN A 114 -4.16 -7.01 -0.34
C GLN A 114 -4.13 -8.53 -0.19
N ALA A 115 -3.83 -9.04 1.02
CA ALA A 115 -3.81 -10.47 1.29
C ALA A 115 -5.20 -11.09 1.43
N THR A 116 -6.21 -10.31 1.83
CA THR A 116 -7.50 -10.84 2.29
C THR A 116 -8.70 -10.42 1.47
N ILE A 117 -8.77 -9.16 0.99
CA ILE A 117 -9.87 -8.66 0.14
C ILE A 117 -10.17 -9.59 -1.04
N PRO A 118 -9.18 -10.18 -1.76
CA PRO A 118 -9.48 -11.12 -2.82
C PRO A 118 -10.32 -12.32 -2.38
N ILE A 119 -10.15 -12.79 -1.14
CA ILE A 119 -10.92 -13.91 -0.59
C ILE A 119 -12.35 -13.47 -0.28
N ILE A 120 -12.55 -12.27 0.28
CA ILE A 120 -13.90 -11.73 0.53
C ILE A 120 -14.64 -11.54 -0.81
N ALA A 121 -13.98 -10.96 -1.81
CA ALA A 121 -14.54 -10.78 -3.15
C ALA A 121 -14.91 -12.12 -3.81
N ALA A 122 -14.09 -13.16 -3.63
CA ALA A 122 -14.39 -14.51 -4.11
C ALA A 122 -15.59 -15.16 -3.39
N VAL A 123 -15.79 -14.92 -2.09
CA VAL A 123 -17.01 -15.36 -1.39
C VAL A 123 -18.22 -14.56 -1.89
N ARG A 124 -18.06 -13.24 -2.05
CA ARG A 124 -19.12 -12.36 -2.52
C ARG A 124 -19.59 -12.69 -3.95
N SER A 125 -18.72 -13.22 -4.80
CA SER A 125 -19.07 -13.56 -6.18
C SER A 125 -19.98 -14.79 -6.32
N VAL A 126 -20.08 -15.63 -5.28
CA VAL A 126 -20.94 -16.83 -5.26
C VAL A 126 -22.07 -16.77 -4.24
N ALA A 127 -21.99 -15.85 -3.27
CA ALA A 127 -23.04 -15.62 -2.30
C ALA A 127 -23.99 -14.50 -2.75
N ASP A 128 -25.28 -14.58 -2.37
CA ASP A 128 -26.24 -13.50 -2.56
C ASP A 128 -25.77 -12.23 -1.85
N SER A 129 -25.26 -12.39 -0.62
CA SER A 129 -24.65 -11.31 0.17
C SER A 129 -23.58 -11.79 1.15
N VAL A 130 -22.73 -10.85 1.58
CA VAL A 130 -21.75 -11.02 2.66
C VAL A 130 -22.01 -9.96 3.73
N PRO A 131 -22.96 -10.18 4.67
CA PRO A 131 -23.30 -9.17 5.68
C PRO A 131 -22.14 -8.77 6.59
N TYR A 132 -21.16 -9.66 6.78
CA TYR A 132 -20.01 -9.39 7.62
C TYR A 132 -18.75 -10.08 7.09
N ALA A 133 -17.64 -9.35 7.09
CA ALA A 133 -16.32 -9.91 6.88
C ALA A 133 -15.32 -9.40 7.93
N GLU A 134 -14.52 -10.31 8.47
CA GLU A 134 -13.45 -10.00 9.41
C GLU A 134 -12.14 -10.60 8.97
N ILE A 135 -11.05 -9.85 9.14
CA ILE A 135 -9.71 -10.35 8.90
C ILE A 135 -8.83 -10.18 10.14
N VAL A 136 -7.91 -11.13 10.31
CA VAL A 136 -6.84 -11.07 11.32
C VAL A 136 -5.49 -11.25 10.64
N ALA A 137 -4.75 -10.15 10.50
CA ALA A 137 -3.41 -10.11 9.95
C ALA A 137 -2.37 -10.24 11.07
N SER A 138 -1.60 -11.32 11.08
CA SER A 138 -0.52 -11.58 12.03
C SER A 138 0.83 -11.47 11.33
N VAL A 139 1.66 -10.53 11.77
CA VAL A 139 2.97 -10.25 11.18
C VAL A 139 4.08 -10.29 12.23
N SER A 140 5.32 -10.51 11.78
CA SER A 140 6.47 -10.44 12.69
C SER A 140 6.68 -9.00 13.17
N SER A 141 6.97 -8.82 14.45
CA SER A 141 7.26 -7.50 15.04
C SER A 141 8.44 -6.80 14.35
N ARG A 142 9.39 -7.58 13.81
CA ARG A 142 10.56 -7.07 13.05
C ARG A 142 10.19 -6.50 11.69
N SER A 143 9.12 -6.99 11.05
CA SER A 143 8.64 -6.47 9.77
C SER A 143 7.82 -5.19 9.88
N ALA A 144 7.28 -4.89 11.08
CA ALA A 144 6.54 -3.67 11.35
C ALA A 144 7.48 -2.54 11.79
N GLY A 145 7.87 -1.70 10.84
CA GLY A 145 8.69 -0.51 11.09
C GLY A 145 7.95 0.62 11.83
N PRO A 146 8.63 1.74 12.15
CA PRO A 146 8.04 2.87 12.86
C PRO A 146 6.78 3.42 12.20
N GLY A 147 6.77 3.53 10.86
CA GLY A 147 5.60 3.97 10.10
C GLY A 147 4.38 3.09 10.33
N THR A 148 4.51 1.76 10.21
CA THR A 148 3.40 0.83 10.49
C THR A 148 2.88 0.97 11.92
N ARG A 149 3.78 1.14 12.90
CA ARG A 149 3.41 1.24 14.32
C ARG A 149 2.69 2.55 14.66
N ALA A 150 3.07 3.64 14.00
CA ALA A 150 2.45 4.95 14.19
C ALA A 150 1.06 5.07 13.52
N ASN A 151 0.72 4.15 12.60
CA ASN A 151 -0.52 4.19 11.82
C ASN A 151 -1.37 2.91 12.01
N ILE A 152 -1.36 2.33 13.23
CA ILE A 152 -2.04 1.05 13.49
C ILE A 152 -3.56 1.18 13.44
N ASP A 153 -4.11 2.33 13.82
CA ASP A 153 -5.55 2.60 13.77
C ASP A 153 -5.98 2.75 12.31
N GLU A 154 -5.25 3.52 11.52
CA GLU A 154 -5.46 3.70 10.09
C GLU A 154 -5.39 2.38 9.34
N PHE A 155 -4.51 1.46 9.75
CA PHE A 155 -4.50 0.10 9.21
C PHE A 155 -5.86 -0.58 9.41
N THR A 156 -6.42 -0.56 10.63
CA THR A 156 -7.70 -1.22 10.92
C THR A 156 -8.86 -0.57 10.17
N ILE A 157 -8.92 0.76 10.16
CA ILE A 157 -9.99 1.54 9.53
C ILE A 157 -9.95 1.37 8.00
N THR A 158 -8.78 1.57 7.39
CA THR A 158 -8.61 1.48 5.92
C THR A 158 -8.83 0.07 5.43
N THR A 159 -8.34 -0.94 6.16
CA THR A 159 -8.55 -2.33 5.77
C THR A 159 -10.03 -2.70 5.87
N ALA A 160 -10.71 -2.36 6.98
CA ALA A 160 -12.15 -2.61 7.13
C ALA A 160 -12.96 -1.96 5.99
N LYS A 161 -12.64 -0.70 5.64
CA LYS A 161 -13.28 -0.01 4.51
C LYS A 161 -12.99 -0.70 3.18
N GLY A 162 -11.78 -1.22 2.97
CA GLY A 162 -11.43 -2.01 1.80
C GLY A 162 -12.22 -3.32 1.69
N LEU A 163 -12.47 -4.01 2.82
CA LEU A 163 -13.34 -5.20 2.85
C LEU A 163 -14.76 -4.87 2.37
N GLU A 164 -15.27 -3.69 2.71
CA GLU A 164 -16.59 -3.24 2.29
C GLU A 164 -16.63 -2.81 0.83
N VAL A 165 -15.78 -1.84 0.47
CA VAL A 165 -15.82 -1.16 -0.84
C VAL A 165 -15.33 -2.05 -1.97
N VAL A 166 -14.27 -2.83 -1.73
CA VAL A 166 -13.65 -3.67 -2.77
C VAL A 166 -14.01 -5.14 -2.58
N GLY A 167 -14.07 -5.62 -1.33
CA GLY A 167 -14.49 -6.99 -1.03
C GLY A 167 -15.98 -7.24 -1.22
N GLY A 168 -16.82 -6.19 -1.08
CA GLY A 168 -18.27 -6.28 -1.23
C GLY A 168 -19.00 -6.82 0.00
N ALA A 169 -18.39 -6.74 1.18
CA ALA A 169 -19.07 -7.00 2.45
C ALA A 169 -19.90 -5.80 2.91
N ASP A 170 -21.01 -6.03 3.61
CA ASP A 170 -21.83 -4.92 4.14
C ASP A 170 -21.16 -4.25 5.35
N LEU A 171 -20.42 -5.03 6.15
CA LEU A 171 -19.65 -4.55 7.29
C LEU A 171 -18.29 -5.25 7.37
N GLY A 172 -17.22 -4.46 7.42
CA GLY A 172 -15.85 -4.95 7.53
C GLY A 172 -15.26 -4.79 8.94
N LYS A 173 -14.41 -5.72 9.35
CA LYS A 173 -13.54 -5.59 10.52
C LYS A 173 -12.13 -6.06 10.21
N ALA A 174 -11.12 -5.32 10.65
CA ALA A 174 -9.73 -5.73 10.53
C ALA A 174 -9.01 -5.69 11.87
N ILE A 175 -8.22 -6.72 12.13
CA ILE A 175 -7.35 -6.85 13.30
C ILE A 175 -5.92 -7.06 12.80
N ILE A 176 -4.96 -6.39 13.44
CA ILE A 176 -3.54 -6.63 13.24
C ILE A 176 -2.87 -7.08 14.55
N VAL A 177 -2.01 -8.10 14.46
CA VAL A 177 -1.25 -8.66 15.57
C VAL A 177 0.24 -8.64 15.24
N LEU A 178 1.04 -8.05 16.12
CA LEU A 178 2.50 -8.05 16.02
C LEU A 178 3.09 -9.11 16.93
N ASN A 179 3.79 -10.09 16.35
CA ASN A 179 4.36 -11.21 17.10
C ASN A 179 5.91 -11.16 17.10
N PRO A 180 6.56 -11.13 18.28
CA PRO A 180 8.02 -11.05 18.39
C PRO A 180 8.75 -12.41 18.38
N ALA A 181 8.09 -13.51 17.99
CA ALA A 181 8.71 -14.83 17.93
C ALA A 181 9.99 -14.86 17.08
N GLU A 182 10.95 -15.70 17.50
CA GLU A 182 12.20 -15.98 16.80
C GLU A 182 12.30 -17.50 16.55
N PRO A 183 12.51 -17.95 15.30
CA PRO A 183 12.68 -17.16 14.08
C PRO A 183 11.43 -16.33 13.71
N PRO A 184 11.57 -15.19 13.00
CA PRO A 184 10.44 -14.32 12.70
C PRO A 184 9.36 -15.09 11.95
N MET A 185 8.13 -15.02 12.44
CA MET A 185 7.03 -15.76 11.82
C MET A 185 6.71 -15.25 10.42
N ILE A 186 6.26 -16.18 9.56
CA ILE A 186 5.68 -15.85 8.26
C ILE A 186 4.34 -15.13 8.48
N MET A 187 4.03 -14.14 7.65
CA MET A 187 2.73 -13.45 7.68
C MET A 187 1.59 -14.47 7.56
N ARG A 188 0.58 -14.33 8.43
CA ARG A 188 -0.62 -15.16 8.43
C ARG A 188 -1.83 -14.27 8.43
N ASP A 189 -2.76 -14.56 7.53
CA ASP A 189 -4.03 -13.87 7.45
C ASP A 189 -5.15 -14.90 7.60
N THR A 190 -6.10 -14.61 8.49
CA THR A 190 -7.32 -15.39 8.64
C THR A 190 -8.49 -14.54 8.18
N VAL A 191 -9.37 -15.12 7.36
CA VAL A 191 -10.57 -14.46 6.85
C VAL A 191 -11.80 -15.19 7.37
N TYR A 192 -12.68 -14.46 8.05
CA TYR A 192 -14.01 -14.90 8.43
C TYR A 192 -15.03 -14.15 7.58
N THR A 193 -15.98 -14.88 7.02
CA THR A 193 -17.13 -14.28 6.32
C THR A 193 -18.41 -14.88 6.89
N LEU A 194 -19.40 -14.02 7.10
CA LEU A 194 -20.80 -14.43 7.19
C LEU A 194 -21.40 -14.18 5.81
N SER A 195 -21.83 -15.25 5.14
CA SER A 195 -22.47 -15.18 3.84
C SER A 195 -23.88 -15.75 3.88
N ILE A 196 -24.75 -15.26 3.01
CA ILE A 196 -26.13 -15.72 2.84
C ILE A 196 -26.32 -16.14 1.39
N GLY A 197 -26.96 -17.30 1.19
CA GLY A 197 -27.36 -17.80 -0.13
C GLY A 197 -26.18 -18.08 -1.05
N ALA A 198 -25.52 -19.23 -0.89
CA ALA A 198 -24.45 -19.67 -1.80
C ALA A 198 -24.97 -20.81 -2.68
N GLU A 199 -24.68 -20.74 -3.99
CA GLU A 199 -24.88 -21.85 -4.93
C GLU A 199 -23.73 -22.88 -4.87
#